data_AF-A0A1D2X048-F1
#
_entry.id   AF-A0A1D2X048-F1
#
_cell.length_a   1.000
_cell.length_b   1.000
_cell.length_c   1.000
_cell.angle_alpha   90.00
_cell.angle_beta   90.00
_cell.angle_gamma   90.00
#
_symmetry.space_group_name_H-M   'P 1'
#
loop_
_entity.id
_entity.type
_entity.pdbx_description
1 polymer ?
#
loop_
_entity_poly.entity_id
_entity_poly.type
_entity_poly.pdbx_seq_one_letter_code
_entity_poly.pdbx_strand_id
1 'polypeptide(L)'
;MHIMEGYLPAIWCIVWFVVSIPVVAYGVYKLNKLVKEERGILPVLAVAGAFIFVLSSLKMPSVTGSCSHPTGTGIGAIIFGPAITAVLSTIVLIYQALFLAHGGLTTLGANVFSMGIVGPIVSYLIYKAGMKGKLNFYLVVFLAATLGDWATYIVTSTELALAFPAGNILTFGGFFSSFSKFVAIFAITQIPLAIVEGAVSALLFKYIIQAKSDLLVEMKVIGEPLVRKLRGLSA
;
A
#
# COMPACT_ATOMS: atom_id res chain seq x y z
N MET A 1 -2.00 -6.65 -6.87
CA MET A 1 -3.02 -7.72 -7.01
C MET A 1 -2.97 -8.65 -5.81
N HIS A 2 -4.12 -9.09 -5.30
CA HIS A 2 -4.15 -10.04 -4.19
C HIS A 2 -3.92 -11.46 -4.70
N ILE A 3 -3.17 -12.25 -3.95
CA ILE A 3 -3.09 -13.69 -4.15
C ILE A 3 -4.37 -14.32 -3.58
N MET A 4 -5.10 -15.03 -4.45
CA MET A 4 -6.40 -15.62 -4.10
C MET A 4 -6.28 -16.76 -3.08
N GLU A 5 -7.36 -16.99 -2.34
CA GLU A 5 -7.49 -18.12 -1.42
C GLU A 5 -7.16 -19.46 -2.10
N GLY A 6 -6.44 -20.34 -1.39
CA GLY A 6 -6.04 -21.65 -1.89
C GLY A 6 -4.98 -21.65 -3.00
N TYR A 7 -4.48 -20.48 -3.44
CA TYR A 7 -3.49 -20.42 -4.53
C TYR A 7 -2.09 -20.79 -4.08
N LEU A 8 -1.69 -20.44 -2.85
CA LEU A 8 -0.34 -20.77 -2.36
C LEU A 8 -0.31 -22.15 -1.68
N PRO A 9 0.77 -22.93 -1.88
CA PRO A 9 1.02 -24.11 -1.06
C PRO A 9 1.14 -23.75 0.42
N ALA A 10 0.69 -24.64 1.31
CA ALA A 10 0.62 -24.38 2.75
C ALA A 10 1.95 -23.90 3.37
N ILE A 11 3.08 -24.43 2.89
CA ILE A 11 4.41 -24.01 3.36
C ILE A 11 4.66 -22.52 3.11
N TRP A 12 4.27 -22.01 1.94
CA TRP A 12 4.44 -20.60 1.59
C TRP A 12 3.48 -19.70 2.36
N CYS A 13 2.24 -20.15 2.61
CA CYS A 13 1.32 -19.44 3.50
C CYS A 13 1.96 -19.23 4.89
N ILE A 14 2.50 -20.30 5.49
CA ILE A 14 3.15 -20.24 6.81
C ILE A 14 4.35 -19.30 6.78
N VAL A 15 5.24 -19.41 5.79
CA VAL A 15 6.42 -18.55 5.66
C VAL A 15 6.03 -17.08 5.62
N TRP A 16 5.05 -16.70 4.80
CA TRP A 16 4.63 -15.31 4.70
C TRP A 16 3.94 -14.79 5.95
N PHE A 17 3.20 -15.63 6.68
CA PHE A 17 2.71 -15.26 8.01
C PHE A 17 3.85 -15.00 9.00
N VAL A 18 4.84 -15.90 9.05
CA VAL A 18 6.01 -15.76 9.94
C VAL A 18 6.78 -14.47 9.67
N VAL A 19 6.92 -14.08 8.39
CA VAL A 19 7.63 -12.85 8.01
C VAL A 19 6.78 -11.60 8.29
N SER A 20 5.46 -11.65 8.06
CA SER A 20 4.58 -10.49 8.23
C SER A 20 4.22 -10.17 9.68
N ILE A 21 4.03 -11.20 10.53
CA ILE A 21 3.58 -11.03 11.92
C ILE A 21 4.45 -10.07 12.72
N PRO A 22 5.80 -10.16 12.72
CA PRO A 22 6.65 -9.25 13.50
C PRO A 22 6.45 -7.78 13.14
N VAL A 23 6.28 -7.49 11.85
CA VAL A 23 6.07 -6.12 11.36
C VAL A 23 4.71 -5.59 11.78
N VAL A 24 3.65 -6.41 11.62
CA VAL A 24 2.30 -6.05 12.06
C VAL A 24 2.23 -5.89 13.57
N ALA A 25 2.87 -6.76 14.34
CA ALA A 25 2.93 -6.68 15.80
C ALA A 25 3.63 -5.39 16.27
N TYR A 26 4.73 -5.00 15.61
CA TYR A 26 5.38 -3.71 15.85
C TYR A 26 4.46 -2.53 15.49
N GLY A 27 3.72 -2.65 14.39
CA GLY A 27 2.67 -1.70 14.00
C GLY A 27 1.60 -1.54 15.08
N VAL A 28 1.10 -2.64 15.63
CA VAL A 28 0.11 -2.65 16.71
C VAL A 28 0.66 -1.99 17.97
N TYR A 29 1.92 -2.26 18.33
CA TYR A 29 2.59 -1.59 19.44
C TYR A 29 2.65 -0.07 19.23
N LYS A 30 3.07 0.39 18.04
CA LYS A 30 3.11 1.82 17.70
C LYS A 30 1.73 2.47 17.71
N LEU A 31 0.74 1.80 17.14
CA LEU A 31 -0.65 2.25 17.12
C LEU A 31 -1.20 2.41 18.54
N ASN A 32 -1.00 1.41 19.40
CA ASN A 32 -1.43 1.45 20.80
C ASN A 32 -0.75 2.58 21.58
N LYS A 33 0.54 2.83 21.32
CA LYS A 33 1.25 3.96 21.93
C LYS A 33 0.63 5.29 21.49
N LEU A 34 0.40 5.48 20.19
CA LEU A 34 -0.20 6.69 19.65
C LEU A 34 -1.61 6.97 20.21
N VAL A 35 -2.45 5.94 20.29
CA VAL A 35 -3.83 6.06 20.83
C VAL A 35 -3.82 6.35 22.34
N LYS A 36 -2.82 5.87 23.08
CA LYS A 36 -2.65 6.20 24.50
C LYS A 36 -2.22 7.65 24.72
N GLU A 37 -1.34 8.16 23.86
CA GLU A 37 -0.85 9.55 23.92
C GLU A 37 -1.94 10.53 23.48
N GLU A 38 -2.67 10.22 22.40
CA GLU A 38 -3.71 11.07 21.83
C GLU A 38 -4.96 10.26 21.46
N ARG A 39 -5.88 10.09 22.43
CA ARG A 39 -7.13 9.34 22.19
C ARG A 39 -7.98 9.92 21.03
N GLY A 40 -7.87 11.22 20.77
CA GLY A 40 -8.57 11.92 19.70
C GLY A 40 -8.22 11.44 18.29
N ILE A 41 -7.12 10.69 18.12
CA ILE A 41 -6.70 10.19 16.80
C ILE A 41 -7.45 8.91 16.37
N LEU A 42 -8.12 8.23 17.30
CA LEU A 42 -8.80 6.96 17.02
C LEU A 42 -9.90 7.08 15.94
N PRO A 43 -10.78 8.10 15.95
CA PRO A 43 -11.73 8.33 14.86
C PRO A 43 -11.05 8.59 13.52
N VAL A 44 -9.92 9.32 13.51
CA VAL A 44 -9.16 9.62 12.28
C VAL A 44 -8.58 8.33 11.69
N LEU A 45 -8.02 7.46 12.54
CA LEU A 45 -7.51 6.15 12.13
C LEU A 45 -8.62 5.24 11.59
N ALA A 46 -9.80 5.25 12.23
CA ALA A 46 -10.95 4.48 11.77
C ALA A 46 -11.46 4.97 10.41
N VAL A 47 -11.61 6.28 10.23
CA VAL A 47 -12.00 6.89 8.95
C VAL A 47 -10.97 6.60 7.87
N ALA A 48 -9.68 6.62 8.21
CA ALA A 48 -8.62 6.27 7.26
C ALA A 48 -8.65 4.80 6.85
N GLY A 49 -8.84 3.88 7.80
CA GLY A 49 -9.02 2.46 7.49
C GLY A 49 -10.24 2.22 6.59
N ALA A 50 -11.37 2.87 6.91
CA ALA A 50 -12.58 2.83 6.08
C ALA A 50 -12.34 3.44 4.69
N PHE A 51 -11.59 4.54 4.61
CA PHE A 51 -11.22 5.16 3.35
C PHE A 51 -10.35 4.24 2.49
N ILE A 52 -9.31 3.62 3.06
CA ILE A 52 -8.46 2.66 2.35
C ILE A 52 -9.32 1.50 1.84
N PHE A 53 -10.20 0.95 2.68
CA PHE A 53 -11.12 -0.12 2.29
C PHE A 53 -12.05 0.30 1.14
N VAL A 54 -12.74 1.44 1.27
CA VAL A 54 -13.67 1.94 0.25
C VAL A 54 -12.94 2.25 -1.04
N LEU A 55 -11.80 2.94 -0.97
CA LEU A 55 -10.98 3.24 -2.15
C LEU A 55 -10.60 1.94 -2.86
N SER A 56 -10.14 0.93 -2.11
CA SER A 56 -9.82 -0.40 -2.64
C SER A 56 -10.99 -1.24 -3.12
N SER A 57 -12.23 -0.80 -2.88
CA SER A 57 -13.42 -1.42 -3.42
C SER A 57 -13.90 -0.79 -4.73
N LEU A 58 -13.38 0.40 -5.08
CA LEU A 58 -13.75 1.10 -6.31
C LEU A 58 -13.11 0.40 -7.52
N LYS A 59 -13.97 -0.13 -8.41
CA LYS A 59 -13.52 -0.72 -9.68
C LYS A 59 -13.07 0.39 -10.60
N MET A 60 -11.77 0.44 -10.89
CA MET A 60 -11.26 1.28 -11.97
C MET A 60 -11.29 0.48 -13.27
N PRO A 61 -11.77 1.07 -14.39
CA PRO A 61 -11.75 0.42 -15.68
C PRO A 61 -10.29 0.14 -16.06
N SER A 62 -9.91 -1.14 -16.16
CA SER A 62 -8.58 -1.48 -16.67
C SER A 62 -8.60 -1.47 -18.20
N VAL A 63 -7.47 -1.08 -18.80
CA VAL A 63 -7.27 -1.02 -20.25
C VAL A 63 -7.42 -2.39 -20.94
N THR A 64 -7.45 -3.50 -20.17
CA THR A 64 -7.51 -4.87 -20.68
C THR A 64 -8.80 -5.62 -20.35
N GLY A 65 -9.83 -4.94 -19.82
CA GLY A 65 -11.10 -5.59 -19.45
C GLY A 65 -11.05 -6.39 -18.14
N SER A 66 -9.91 -6.40 -17.43
CA SER A 66 -9.83 -6.89 -16.05
C SER A 66 -10.43 -5.88 -15.06
N CYS A 67 -10.96 -6.35 -13.92
CA CYS A 67 -11.33 -5.49 -12.80
C CYS A 67 -10.09 -5.28 -11.92
N SER A 68 -9.58 -4.05 -11.88
CA SER A 68 -8.52 -3.64 -10.96
C SER A 68 -9.05 -2.57 -10.02
N HIS A 69 -8.49 -2.50 -8.81
CA HIS A 69 -8.88 -1.51 -7.81
C HIS A 69 -7.62 -0.87 -7.22
N PRO A 70 -7.72 0.39 -6.77
CA PRO A 70 -6.59 1.09 -6.18
C PRO A 70 -6.28 0.59 -4.78
N THR A 71 -5.01 0.43 -4.42
CA THR A 71 -4.61 -0.15 -3.13
C THR A 71 -4.79 0.83 -1.96
N GLY A 72 -4.60 2.13 -2.18
CA GLY A 72 -4.73 3.19 -1.17
C GLY A 72 -3.66 3.18 -0.09
N THR A 73 -2.73 2.22 -0.12
CA THR A 73 -1.73 1.98 0.91
C THR A 73 -0.63 3.04 0.90
N GLY A 74 -0.31 3.61 -0.27
CA GLY A 74 0.62 4.74 -0.39
C GLY A 74 0.14 6.00 0.33
N ILE A 75 -1.15 6.31 0.23
CA ILE A 75 -1.78 7.43 0.96
C ILE A 75 -1.70 7.17 2.46
N GLY A 76 -2.08 5.97 2.90
CA GLY A 76 -1.98 5.55 4.29
C GLY A 76 -0.55 5.70 4.83
N ALA A 77 0.45 5.32 4.04
CA ALA A 77 1.86 5.40 4.42
C ALA A 77 2.34 6.85 4.60
N ILE A 78 1.93 7.75 3.71
CA ILE A 78 2.29 9.18 3.81
C ILE A 78 1.69 9.80 5.07
N ILE A 79 0.43 9.46 5.39
CA ILE A 79 -0.31 10.07 6.49
C ILE A 79 0.07 9.48 7.86
N PHE A 80 0.13 8.15 7.98
CA PHE A 80 0.28 7.45 9.26
C PHE A 80 1.66 6.81 9.46
N GLY A 81 2.48 6.77 8.41
CA GLY A 81 3.73 6.02 8.41
C GLY A 81 3.52 4.50 8.24
N PRO A 82 4.55 3.79 7.77
CA PRO A 82 4.42 2.41 7.30
C PRO A 82 4.00 1.42 8.40
N ALA A 83 4.40 1.64 9.65
CA ALA A 83 4.08 0.72 10.74
C ALA A 83 2.57 0.71 11.06
N ILE A 84 1.92 1.87 11.11
CA ILE A 84 0.47 1.96 11.36
C ILE A 84 -0.29 1.50 10.11
N THR A 85 0.19 1.88 8.92
CA THR A 85 -0.39 1.41 7.66
C THR A 85 -0.40 -0.11 7.55
N ALA A 86 0.63 -0.82 8.02
CA ALA A 86 0.64 -2.29 8.02
C ALA A 86 -0.53 -2.88 8.83
N VAL A 87 -0.88 -2.28 9.97
CA VAL A 87 -2.04 -2.71 10.78
C VAL A 87 -3.34 -2.42 10.04
N LEU A 88 -3.50 -1.19 9.54
CA LEU A 88 -4.70 -0.78 8.80
C LEU A 88 -4.91 -1.65 7.57
N SER A 89 -3.87 -1.88 6.77
CA SER A 89 -3.90 -2.75 5.59
C SER A 89 -4.24 -4.19 5.97
N THR A 90 -3.75 -4.71 7.10
CA THR A 90 -4.13 -6.06 7.56
C THR A 90 -5.63 -6.15 7.83
N ILE A 91 -6.21 -5.15 8.49
CA ILE A 91 -7.66 -5.08 8.76
C ILE A 91 -8.44 -4.98 7.45
N VAL A 92 -8.00 -4.11 6.54
CA VAL A 92 -8.61 -3.94 5.21
C VAL A 92 -8.58 -5.26 4.42
N LEU A 93 -7.44 -5.95 4.41
CA LEU A 93 -7.27 -7.23 3.72
C LEU A 93 -8.17 -8.33 4.29
N ILE A 94 -8.37 -8.36 5.60
CA ILE A 94 -9.33 -9.26 6.24
C ILE A 94 -10.75 -8.95 5.75
N TYR A 95 -11.16 -7.67 5.72
CA TYR A 95 -12.47 -7.30 5.21
C TYR A 95 -12.65 -7.59 3.72
N GLN A 96 -11.62 -7.40 2.91
CA GLN A 96 -11.65 -7.75 1.49
C GLN A 96 -11.81 -9.26 1.29
N ALA A 97 -11.10 -10.08 2.08
CA ALA A 97 -11.23 -11.53 2.02
C ALA A 97 -12.63 -12.00 2.44
N LEU A 98 -13.19 -11.42 3.51
CA LEU A 98 -14.48 -11.85 4.08
C LEU A 98 -15.70 -11.31 3.33
N PHE A 99 -15.70 -10.03 2.93
CA PHE A 99 -16.88 -9.36 2.39
C PHE A 99 -16.87 -9.22 0.86
N LEU A 100 -15.68 -9.12 0.25
CA LEU A 100 -15.56 -8.91 -1.19
C LEU A 100 -15.09 -10.18 -1.93
N ALA A 101 -14.87 -11.27 -1.20
CA ALA A 101 -14.26 -12.51 -1.71
C ALA A 101 -12.99 -12.21 -2.54
N HIS A 102 -12.20 -11.25 -2.07
CA HIS A 102 -11.03 -10.76 -2.79
C HIS A 102 -9.76 -10.96 -1.95
N GLY A 103 -8.82 -11.72 -2.48
CA GLY A 103 -7.66 -12.23 -1.72
C GLY A 103 -7.97 -13.57 -1.04
N GLY A 104 -7.43 -13.77 0.16
CA GLY A 104 -7.63 -15.00 0.93
C GLY A 104 -7.15 -14.87 2.38
N LEU A 105 -7.70 -15.71 3.25
CA LEU A 105 -7.31 -15.87 4.64
C LEU A 105 -6.02 -16.68 4.76
N THR A 106 -5.83 -17.75 3.98
CA THR A 106 -4.56 -18.51 4.01
C THR A 106 -3.42 -17.73 3.37
N THR A 107 -3.73 -16.93 2.35
CA THR A 107 -2.77 -16.07 1.65
C THR A 107 -2.63 -14.68 2.27
N LEU A 108 -3.33 -14.41 3.39
CA LEU A 108 -3.31 -13.12 4.07
C LEU A 108 -1.89 -12.69 4.43
N GLY A 109 -1.05 -13.61 4.93
CA GLY A 109 0.34 -13.31 5.26
C GLY A 109 1.14 -12.73 4.08
N ALA A 110 0.96 -13.29 2.89
CA ALA A 110 1.63 -12.84 1.66
C ALA A 110 1.07 -11.50 1.17
N ASN A 111 -0.25 -11.37 1.15
CA ASN A 111 -0.92 -10.12 0.77
C ASN A 111 -0.56 -8.96 1.72
N VAL A 112 -0.45 -9.24 3.03
CA VAL A 112 0.01 -8.25 4.03
C VAL A 112 1.48 -7.90 3.78
N PHE A 113 2.33 -8.87 3.43
CA PHE A 113 3.74 -8.61 3.16
C PHE A 113 3.93 -7.65 1.98
N SER A 114 3.32 -7.97 0.83
CA SER A 114 3.40 -7.14 -0.36
C SER A 114 2.71 -5.78 -0.16
N MET A 115 1.41 -5.77 0.18
CA MET A 115 0.58 -4.56 0.17
C MET A 115 0.57 -3.78 1.49
N GLY A 116 0.65 -4.48 2.62
CA GLY A 116 0.63 -3.86 3.94
C GLY A 116 1.99 -3.40 4.43
N ILE A 117 3.06 -4.02 3.94
CA ILE A 117 4.42 -3.78 4.44
C ILE A 117 5.29 -3.15 3.35
N VAL A 118 5.59 -3.88 2.28
CA VAL A 118 6.59 -3.42 1.30
C VAL A 118 6.10 -2.19 0.53
N GLY A 119 4.87 -2.21 0.01
CA GLY A 119 4.28 -1.05 -0.66
C GLY A 119 4.37 0.23 0.18
N PRO A 120 3.81 0.24 1.42
CA PRO A 120 3.89 1.36 2.34
C PRO A 120 5.31 1.82 2.68
N ILE A 121 6.25 0.89 2.88
CA ILE A 121 7.65 1.24 3.14
C ILE A 121 8.23 1.98 1.93
N VAL A 122 8.06 1.45 0.72
CA VAL A 122 8.58 2.10 -0.49
C VAL A 122 7.92 3.45 -0.71
N SER A 123 6.59 3.56 -0.60
CA SER A 123 5.87 4.84 -0.68
C SER A 123 6.42 5.85 0.32
N TYR A 124 6.62 5.45 1.57
CA TYR A 124 7.12 6.35 2.62
C TYR A 124 8.56 6.80 2.36
N LEU A 125 9.42 5.91 1.87
CA LEU A 125 10.80 6.24 1.52
C LEU A 125 10.87 7.22 0.34
N ILE A 126 10.10 6.98 -0.71
CA ILE A 126 9.99 7.90 -1.86
C ILE A 126 9.44 9.25 -1.40
N TYR A 127 8.44 9.25 -0.54
CA TYR A 127 7.90 10.47 0.05
C TYR A 127 8.97 11.25 0.82
N LYS A 128 9.67 10.62 1.76
CA LYS A 128 10.74 11.26 2.55
C LYS A 128 11.88 11.76 1.67
N ALA A 129 12.32 10.98 0.70
CA ALA A 129 13.38 11.35 -0.23
C ALA A 129 12.98 12.55 -1.09
N GLY A 130 11.77 12.54 -1.66
CA GLY A 130 11.25 13.63 -2.48
C GLY A 130 11.06 14.93 -1.69
N MET A 131 10.54 14.84 -0.45
CA MET A 131 10.42 15.99 0.43
C MET A 131 11.78 16.56 0.85
N LYS A 132 12.78 15.69 1.14
CA LYS A 132 14.15 16.12 1.42
C LYS A 132 14.81 16.77 0.19
N GLY A 133 14.52 16.27 -1.01
CA GLY A 133 14.94 16.85 -2.29
C GLY A 133 14.20 18.12 -2.70
N LYS A 134 13.27 18.62 -1.87
CA LYS A 134 12.45 19.82 -2.13
C LYS A 134 11.66 19.76 -3.45
N LEU A 135 11.30 18.55 -3.89
CA LEU A 135 10.45 18.35 -5.06
C LEU A 135 9.03 18.88 -4.80
N ASN A 136 8.25 19.08 -5.86
CA ASN A 136 6.85 19.48 -5.74
C ASN A 136 6.06 18.42 -4.95
N PHE A 137 5.32 18.83 -3.91
CA PHE A 137 4.58 17.92 -3.04
C PHE A 137 3.64 16.95 -3.79
N TYR A 138 2.88 17.45 -4.76
CA TYR A 138 1.95 16.61 -5.54
C TYR A 138 2.68 15.60 -6.41
N LEU A 139 3.85 15.98 -6.97
CA LEU A 139 4.71 15.05 -7.69
C LEU A 139 5.28 13.98 -6.75
N VAL A 140 5.68 14.35 -5.53
CA VAL A 140 6.17 13.40 -4.53
C VAL A 140 5.08 12.40 -4.14
N VAL A 141 3.84 12.86 -3.91
CA VAL A 141 2.69 11.98 -3.64
C VAL A 141 2.43 11.04 -4.82
N PHE A 142 2.42 11.57 -6.05
CA PHE A 142 2.25 10.77 -7.27
C PHE A 142 3.30 9.66 -7.37
N LEU A 143 4.58 10.01 -7.20
CA LEU A 143 5.68 9.04 -7.25
C LEU A 143 5.63 8.03 -6.11
N ALA A 144 5.29 8.47 -4.90
CA ALA A 144 5.20 7.60 -3.73
C ALA A 144 4.10 6.53 -3.89
N ALA A 145 2.92 6.91 -4.38
CA ALA A 145 1.85 5.95 -4.67
C ALA A 145 2.24 5.02 -5.82
N THR A 146 2.63 5.56 -6.98
CA THR A 146 2.98 4.77 -8.18
C THR A 146 4.08 3.74 -7.92
N LEU A 147 5.18 4.17 -7.28
CA LEU A 147 6.32 3.29 -7.01
C LEU A 147 6.05 2.31 -5.85
N GLY A 148 5.17 2.66 -4.91
CA GLY A 148 4.70 1.74 -3.88
C GLY A 148 3.85 0.60 -4.43
N ASP A 149 2.97 0.90 -5.38
CA ASP A 149 2.16 -0.11 -6.07
C ASP A 149 3.05 -1.01 -6.95
N TRP A 150 4.04 -0.45 -7.65
CA TRP A 150 5.02 -1.26 -8.38
C TRP A 150 5.87 -2.14 -7.46
N ALA A 151 6.24 -1.67 -6.28
CA ALA A 151 6.95 -2.49 -5.30
C ALA A 151 6.09 -3.66 -4.80
N THR A 152 4.83 -3.37 -4.43
CA THR A 152 3.83 -4.39 -4.09
C THR A 152 3.75 -5.45 -5.20
N TYR A 153 3.73 -4.97 -6.44
CA TYR A 153 3.62 -5.80 -7.61
C TYR A 153 4.83 -6.74 -7.82
N ILE A 154 6.04 -6.19 -7.69
CA ILE A 154 7.29 -6.95 -7.77
C ILE A 154 7.35 -8.02 -6.67
N VAL A 155 6.93 -7.67 -5.45
CA VAL A 155 6.91 -8.62 -4.32
C VAL A 155 5.89 -9.72 -4.58
N THR A 156 4.67 -9.40 -5.01
CA THR A 156 3.66 -10.42 -5.34
C THR A 156 4.17 -11.38 -6.43
N SER A 157 4.84 -10.85 -7.45
CA SER A 157 5.45 -11.67 -8.51
C SER A 157 6.57 -12.57 -7.98
N THR A 158 7.32 -12.09 -6.98
CA THR A 158 8.36 -12.86 -6.29
C THR A 158 7.73 -13.98 -5.45
N GLU A 159 6.69 -13.69 -4.69
CA GLU A 159 5.93 -14.65 -3.88
C GLU A 159 5.43 -15.82 -4.76
N LEU A 160 4.85 -15.49 -5.92
CA LEU A 160 4.36 -16.48 -6.87
C LEU A 160 5.49 -17.26 -7.58
N ALA A 161 6.58 -16.60 -7.94
CA ALA A 161 7.72 -17.26 -8.57
C ALA A 161 8.43 -18.24 -7.63
N LEU A 162 8.47 -17.92 -6.33
CA LEU A 162 8.98 -18.80 -5.29
C LEU A 162 8.04 -20.00 -5.05
N ALA A 163 6.72 -19.77 -5.11
CA ALA A 163 5.73 -20.84 -4.97
C ALA A 163 5.66 -21.77 -6.18
N PHE A 164 5.91 -21.23 -7.38
CA PHE A 164 5.76 -21.93 -8.66
C PHE A 164 6.98 -21.74 -9.57
N PRO A 165 8.17 -22.25 -9.20
CA PRO A 165 9.36 -22.17 -10.05
C PRO A 165 9.19 -23.04 -11.31
N ALA A 166 9.70 -22.57 -12.45
CA ALA A 166 9.66 -23.33 -13.69
C ALA A 166 10.71 -24.46 -13.66
N GLY A 167 10.29 -25.72 -13.83
CA GLY A 167 11.20 -26.87 -13.81
C GLY A 167 11.45 -27.40 -12.39
N ASN A 168 12.67 -27.90 -12.11
CA ASN A 168 13.00 -28.51 -10.83
C ASN A 168 13.14 -27.49 -9.68
N ILE A 169 12.67 -27.90 -8.51
CA ILE A 169 12.05 -27.08 -7.45
C ILE A 169 12.92 -25.97 -6.80
N LEU A 170 14.22 -25.84 -7.11
CA LEU A 170 15.14 -24.87 -6.46
C LEU A 170 16.30 -24.40 -7.35
N THR A 171 16.14 -24.32 -8.67
CA THR A 171 17.19 -23.73 -9.52
C THR A 171 16.95 -22.24 -9.73
N PHE A 172 18.04 -21.44 -9.67
CA PHE A 172 17.99 -20.00 -9.97
C PHE A 172 17.31 -19.72 -11.33
N GLY A 173 17.57 -20.56 -12.34
CA GLY A 173 16.92 -20.45 -13.66
C GLY A 173 15.39 -20.63 -13.61
N GLY A 174 14.90 -21.56 -12.79
CA GLY A 174 13.47 -21.81 -12.64
C GLY A 174 12.72 -20.67 -11.96
N PHE A 175 13.31 -20.10 -10.90
CA PHE A 175 12.78 -18.90 -10.25
C PHE A 175 12.72 -17.71 -11.22
N PHE A 176 13.85 -17.37 -11.87
CA PHE A 176 13.91 -16.21 -12.76
C PHE A 176 12.97 -16.33 -13.96
N SER A 177 12.78 -17.54 -14.50
CA SER A 177 11.82 -17.79 -15.58
C SER A 177 10.38 -17.51 -15.12
N SER A 178 9.97 -18.06 -13.97
CA SER A 178 8.63 -17.82 -13.43
C SER A 178 8.42 -16.36 -13.02
N PHE A 179 9.40 -15.75 -12.35
CA PHE A 179 9.37 -14.34 -11.99
C PHE A 179 9.18 -13.44 -13.21
N SER A 180 9.95 -13.66 -14.27
CA SER A 180 9.83 -12.86 -15.50
C SER A 180 8.45 -13.01 -16.14
N LYS A 181 7.85 -14.21 -16.11
CA LYS A 181 6.50 -14.44 -16.61
C LYS A 181 5.45 -13.72 -15.78
N PHE A 182 5.49 -13.85 -14.45
CA PHE A 182 4.55 -13.14 -13.58
C PHE A 182 4.69 -11.62 -13.74
N VAL A 183 5.93 -11.10 -13.68
CA VAL A 183 6.21 -9.68 -13.88
C VAL A 183 5.73 -9.16 -15.24
N ALA A 184 5.90 -9.93 -16.31
CA ALA A 184 5.41 -9.53 -17.62
C ALA A 184 3.88 -9.51 -17.70
N ILE A 185 3.22 -10.57 -17.19
CA ILE A 185 1.77 -10.73 -17.26
C ILE A 185 1.06 -9.60 -16.50
N PHE A 186 1.43 -9.37 -15.24
CA PHE A 186 0.69 -8.35 -14.52
C PHE A 186 1.15 -6.93 -14.86
N ALA A 187 2.35 -6.70 -15.43
CA ALA A 187 2.79 -5.36 -15.81
C ALA A 187 1.81 -4.66 -16.77
N ILE A 188 1.18 -5.43 -17.66
CA ILE A 188 0.18 -4.96 -18.62
C ILE A 188 -0.98 -4.25 -17.92
N THR A 189 -1.38 -4.70 -16.72
CA THR A 189 -2.50 -4.13 -15.97
C THR A 189 -2.06 -3.24 -14.83
N GLN A 190 -1.00 -3.62 -14.11
CA GLN A 190 -0.58 -2.98 -12.87
C GLN A 190 0.23 -1.71 -13.12
N ILE A 191 1.00 -1.62 -14.22
CA ILE A 191 1.74 -0.39 -14.53
C ILE A 191 0.78 0.77 -14.82
N PRO A 192 -0.20 0.64 -15.75
CA PRO A 192 -1.17 1.70 -15.99
C PRO A 192 -2.00 2.02 -14.74
N LEU A 193 -2.41 1.00 -13.99
CA LEU A 193 -3.20 1.16 -12.77
C LEU A 193 -2.47 2.01 -11.72
N ALA A 194 -1.21 1.69 -11.43
CA ALA A 194 -0.40 2.40 -10.45
C ALA A 194 -0.19 3.88 -10.85
N ILE A 195 -0.05 4.18 -12.14
CA ILE A 195 0.06 5.56 -12.63
C ILE A 195 -1.26 6.31 -12.39
N VAL A 196 -2.39 5.67 -12.71
CA VAL A 196 -3.72 6.26 -12.46
C VAL A 196 -3.95 6.47 -10.96
N GLU A 197 -3.61 5.49 -10.13
CA GLU A 197 -3.69 5.60 -8.67
C GLU A 197 -2.77 6.70 -8.13
N GLY A 198 -1.57 6.86 -8.68
CA GLY A 198 -0.67 7.96 -8.35
C GLY A 198 -1.31 9.32 -8.63
N ALA A 199 -1.97 9.47 -9.78
CA ALA A 199 -2.66 10.70 -10.15
C ALA A 199 -3.86 10.96 -9.23
N VAL A 200 -4.69 9.94 -8.97
CA VAL A 200 -5.82 10.01 -8.04
C VAL A 200 -5.36 10.37 -6.63
N SER A 201 -4.25 9.79 -6.17
CA SER A 201 -3.65 10.10 -4.87
C SER A 201 -3.21 11.56 -4.78
N ALA A 202 -2.51 12.07 -5.79
CA ALA A 202 -2.09 13.47 -5.84
C ALA A 202 -3.29 14.44 -5.83
N LEU A 203 -4.35 14.11 -6.58
CA LEU A 203 -5.60 14.87 -6.58
C LEU A 203 -6.28 14.82 -5.21
N LEU A 204 -6.39 13.65 -4.60
CA LEU A 204 -6.98 13.50 -3.27
C LEU A 204 -6.25 14.37 -2.24
N PHE A 205 -4.91 14.34 -2.23
CA PHE A 205 -4.12 15.17 -1.33
C PHE A 205 -4.35 16.67 -1.58
N LYS A 206 -4.54 17.09 -2.84
CA LYS A 206 -4.94 18.47 -3.17
C LYS A 206 -6.28 18.83 -2.52
N TYR A 207 -7.28 17.96 -2.59
CA TYR A 207 -8.57 18.17 -1.94
C TYR A 207 -8.47 18.19 -0.42
N ILE A 208 -7.70 17.27 0.19
CA ILE A 208 -7.49 17.24 1.65
C ILE A 208 -6.83 18.53 2.14
N ILE A 209 -5.81 19.03 1.44
CA ILE A 209 -5.13 20.29 1.79
C ILE A 209 -6.09 21.48 1.68
N GLN A 210 -7.00 21.46 0.70
CA GLN A 210 -7.99 22.53 0.56
C GLN A 210 -9.08 22.45 1.62
N ALA A 211 -9.56 21.26 1.99
CA ALA A 211 -10.70 21.09 2.88
C ALA A 211 -10.32 20.99 4.38
N LYS A 212 -9.21 20.34 4.71
CA LYS A 212 -8.82 19.94 6.07
C LYS A 212 -7.30 19.93 6.26
N SER A 213 -6.62 21.02 5.90
CA SER A 213 -5.18 21.18 6.09
C SER A 213 -4.73 20.96 7.54
N ASP A 214 -5.57 21.33 8.49
CA ASP A 214 -5.23 21.37 9.92
C ASP A 214 -4.95 19.97 10.46
N LEU A 215 -5.69 18.96 9.97
CA LEU A 215 -5.44 17.54 10.28
C LEU A 215 -4.05 17.09 9.84
N LEU A 216 -3.59 17.51 8.67
CA LEU A 216 -2.28 17.11 8.15
C LEU A 216 -1.12 17.74 8.93
N VAL A 217 -1.35 18.92 9.52
CA VAL A 217 -0.39 19.61 10.39
C VAL A 217 -0.36 18.97 11.77
N GLU A 218 -1.52 18.73 12.38
CA GLU A 218 -1.66 18.05 13.68
C GLU A 218 -0.97 16.68 13.66
N MET A 219 -1.16 15.93 12.57
CA MET A 219 -0.54 14.62 12.38
C MET A 219 0.94 14.67 11.96
N LYS A 220 1.53 15.87 11.86
CA LYS A 220 2.94 16.11 11.48
C LYS A 220 3.31 15.49 10.13
N VAL A 221 2.33 15.40 9.22
CA VAL A 221 2.53 14.91 7.85
C VAL A 221 3.22 15.98 7.02
N ILE A 222 2.73 17.22 7.09
CA ILE A 222 3.30 18.39 6.42
C ILE A 222 3.38 19.57 7.41
N GLY A 223 4.41 20.39 7.28
CA GLY A 223 4.54 21.59 8.12
C GLY A 223 3.63 22.73 7.65
N GLU A 224 3.23 23.60 8.58
CA GLU A 224 2.45 24.82 8.28
C GLU A 224 3.00 25.68 7.13
N PRO A 225 4.32 25.89 6.99
CA PRO A 225 4.86 26.69 5.89
C PRO A 225 4.56 26.08 4.51
N LEU A 226 4.55 24.75 4.41
CA LEU A 226 4.23 24.04 3.18
C LEU A 226 2.73 24.12 2.88
N VAL A 227 1.87 24.03 3.90
CA VAL A 227 0.42 24.19 3.75
C VAL A 227 0.07 25.59 3.22
N ARG A 228 0.64 26.65 3.82
CA ARG A 228 0.41 28.04 3.37
C ARG A 228 0.80 28.19 1.90
N LYS A 229 1.99 27.72 1.53
CA LYS A 229 2.48 27.71 0.15
C LYS A 229 1.55 26.97 -0.81
N LEU A 230 1.05 25.78 -0.44
CA LEU A 230 0.18 24.96 -1.28
C LEU A 230 -1.25 25.51 -1.41
N ARG A 231 -1.72 26.26 -0.42
CA ARG A 231 -2.99 27.00 -0.47
C ARG A 231 -2.90 28.35 -1.18
N GLY A 232 -1.70 28.78 -1.59
CA GLY A 232 -1.48 30.10 -2.17
C GLY A 232 -1.66 31.24 -1.17
N LEU A 233 -1.60 30.96 0.14
CA LEU A 233 -1.60 31.95 1.20
C LEU A 233 -0.15 32.44 1.39
N SER A 234 0.07 33.75 1.44
CA SER A 234 1.41 34.30 1.67
C SER A 234 2.00 33.76 2.98
N ALA A 235 3.32 33.55 2.99
CA ALA A 235 4.09 33.01 4.11
C ALA A 235 3.79 33.73 5.43
#